data_AF-A0A1N6EBM4-F1
#
_entry.id   AF-A0A1N6EBM4-F1
#
_cell.length_a   1.000
_cell.length_b   1.000
_cell.length_c   1.000
_cell.angle_alpha   90.00
_cell.angle_beta   90.00
_cell.angle_gamma   90.00
#
_symmetry.space_group_name_H-M   'P 1'
#
loop_
_entity.id
_entity.type
_entity.pdbx_description
1 polymer ?
#
loop_
_entity_poly.entity_id
_entity_poly.type
_entity_poly.pdbx_seq_one_letter_code
_entity_poly.pdbx_strand_id
1 'polypeptide(L)'
;MDAFRQEQSGVLQKVLGVLVPYERDEHFNILKVSIACAGEREVVVENLPQHIQLLEFLREPILLEGLVTRNGNIETINVKRVIPFVKSEFFNSRKMK
;
A
#
# COMPACT_ATOMS: atom_id res chain seq x y z
N MET A 1 -17.07 -21.47 -23.28
CA MET A 1 -16.27 -20.26 -23.00
C MET A 1 -16.10 -20.22 -21.50
N ASP A 2 -15.14 -20.98 -21.00
CA ASP A 2 -14.89 -21.13 -19.58
C ASP A 2 -14.05 -19.95 -19.10
N ALA A 3 -14.69 -19.07 -18.34
CA ALA A 3 -14.01 -18.02 -17.63
C ALA A 3 -13.15 -18.67 -16.55
N PHE A 4 -11.86 -18.83 -16.85
CA PHE A 4 -10.84 -19.20 -15.87
C PHE A 4 -10.85 -18.18 -14.74
N ARG A 5 -11.58 -18.48 -13.66
CA ARG A 5 -11.33 -17.91 -12.34
C ARG A 5 -9.98 -18.44 -11.90
N GLN A 6 -8.90 -17.78 -12.30
CA GLN A 6 -7.65 -17.88 -11.58
C GLN A 6 -7.92 -17.31 -10.18
N GLU A 7 -8.14 -18.19 -9.21
CA GLU A 7 -7.92 -17.86 -7.81
C GLU A 7 -6.45 -17.42 -7.72
N GLN A 8 -6.22 -16.11 -7.73
CA GLN A 8 -4.90 -15.59 -7.45
C GLN A 8 -4.57 -16.02 -6.02
N SER A 9 -3.70 -17.04 -5.90
CA SER A 9 -3.19 -17.55 -4.63
C SER A 9 -2.27 -16.51 -4.00
N GLY A 10 -2.88 -15.49 -3.39
CA GLY A 10 -2.18 -14.49 -2.62
C GLY A 10 -1.90 -15.00 -1.22
N VAL A 11 -0.75 -14.61 -0.66
CA VAL A 11 -0.43 -14.89 0.74
C VAL A 11 -0.97 -13.75 1.58
N LEU A 12 -1.75 -14.06 2.62
CA LEU A 12 -2.20 -13.04 3.58
C LEU A 12 -0.98 -12.51 4.35
N GLN A 13 -0.68 -11.22 4.18
CA GLN A 13 0.49 -10.58 4.78
C GLN A 13 0.14 -9.20 5.33
N LYS A 14 0.96 -8.77 6.29
CA LYS A 14 1.02 -7.38 6.75
C LYS A 14 2.23 -6.71 6.10
N VAL A 15 2.01 -5.58 5.47
CA VAL A 15 3.01 -4.82 4.73
C VAL A 15 3.13 -3.43 5.35
N LEU A 16 4.29 -3.15 5.94
CA LEU A 16 4.62 -1.85 6.52
C LEU A 16 5.52 -1.08 5.54
N GLY A 17 5.15 0.16 5.26
CA GLY A 17 5.96 1.04 4.42
C GLY A 17 5.41 2.45 4.40
N VAL A 18 5.94 3.25 3.47
CA VAL A 18 5.41 4.60 3.18
C VAL A 18 4.53 4.51 1.95
N LEU A 19 3.32 5.06 2.03
CA LEU A 19 2.43 5.09 0.88
C LEU A 19 2.90 6.15 -0.13
N VAL A 20 3.07 5.76 -1.39
CA VAL A 20 3.52 6.64 -2.46
C VAL A 20 2.63 6.54 -3.69
N PRO A 21 2.54 7.59 -4.52
CA PRO A 21 1.86 7.50 -5.80
C PRO A 21 2.64 6.57 -6.75
N TYR A 22 1.94 5.65 -7.40
CA TYR A 22 2.51 4.70 -8.35
C TYR A 22 2.22 5.10 -9.80
N GLU A 23 0.96 5.44 -10.10
CA GLU A 23 0.51 5.81 -11.46
C GLU A 23 -0.31 7.10 -11.39
N ARG A 24 -0.13 7.98 -12.38
CA ARG A 24 -0.87 9.24 -12.53
C ARG A 24 -1.42 9.37 -13.94
N ASP A 25 -2.54 10.08 -14.07
CA ASP A 25 -3.06 10.48 -15.37
C ASP A 25 -2.33 11.72 -15.94
N GLU A 26 -2.72 12.15 -17.13
CA GLU A 26 -2.18 13.34 -17.82
C GLU A 26 -2.42 14.66 -17.07
N HIS A 27 -3.35 14.67 -16.12
CA HIS A 27 -3.70 15.82 -15.28
C HIS A 27 -3.08 15.72 -13.88
N PHE A 28 -2.14 14.79 -13.66
CA PHE A 28 -1.48 14.51 -12.37
C PHE A 28 -2.37 13.94 -11.27
N ASN A 29 -3.59 13.48 -11.58
CA ASN A 29 -4.42 12.75 -10.62
C ASN A 29 -3.84 11.36 -10.38
N ILE A 30 -3.89 10.91 -9.12
CA ILE A 30 -3.34 9.61 -8.72
C ILE A 30 -4.32 8.51 -9.12
N LEU A 31 -3.88 7.62 -10.01
CA LEU A 31 -4.65 6.45 -10.46
C LEU A 31 -4.34 5.22 -9.62
N LYS A 32 -3.09 5.06 -9.17
CA LYS A 32 -2.64 3.95 -8.32
C LYS A 32 -1.66 4.42 -7.27
N VAL A 33 -1.62 3.68 -6.17
CA VAL A 33 -0.66 3.86 -5.09
C VAL A 33 0.09 2.57 -4.82
N SER A 34 1.28 2.69 -4.26
CA SER A 34 2.09 1.59 -3.81
C SER A 34 2.60 1.87 -2.39
N ILE A 35 3.02 0.80 -1.72
CA ILE A 35 3.78 0.89 -0.48
C ILE A 35 5.26 0.67 -0.79
N ALA A 36 6.06 1.69 -0.51
CA ALA A 36 7.52 1.59 -0.51
C ALA A 36 7.99 1.02 0.84
N CYS A 37 8.50 -0.21 0.83
CA CYS A 37 8.98 -0.93 2.00
C CYS A 37 10.50 -0.74 2.17
N ALA A 38 11.02 -1.23 3.31
CA ALA A 38 12.46 -1.39 3.48
C ALA A 38 13.05 -2.40 2.48
N GLY A 39 14.31 -2.19 2.08
CA GLY A 39 15.03 -3.09 1.18
C GLY A 39 14.57 -3.02 -0.27
N GLU A 40 14.19 -1.82 -0.74
CA GLU A 40 13.79 -1.54 -2.13
C GLU A 40 12.55 -2.30 -2.62
N ARG A 41 11.84 -3.00 -1.73
CA ARG A 41 10.58 -3.67 -2.04
C ARG A 41 9.47 -2.64 -2.22
N GLU A 42 8.72 -2.76 -3.30
CA GLU A 42 7.53 -1.96 -3.57
C GLU A 42 6.32 -2.88 -3.82
N VAL A 43 5.17 -2.55 -3.23
CA VAL A 43 3.93 -3.35 -3.35
C VAL A 43 2.79 -2.48 -3.82
N VAL A 44 2.24 -2.75 -5.01
CA VAL A 44 1.19 -1.95 -5.65
C VAL A 44 -0.20 -2.32 -5.10
N VAL A 45 -1.04 -1.34 -4.81
CA VAL A 45 -2.42 -1.57 -4.32
C VAL A 45 -3.37 -1.74 -5.51
N GLU A 46 -4.00 -2.92 -5.64
CA GLU A 46 -4.88 -3.24 -6.78
C GLU A 46 -6.33 -2.76 -6.58
N ASN A 47 -6.81 -2.72 -5.33
CA ASN A 47 -8.18 -2.37 -5.00
C ASN A 47 -8.30 -0.96 -4.39
N LEU A 48 -7.50 -0.01 -4.86
CA LEU A 48 -7.55 1.40 -4.40
C LEU A 48 -8.97 2.00 -4.43
N PRO A 49 -9.85 1.76 -5.43
CA PRO A 49 -11.21 2.29 -5.42
C PRO A 49 -12.05 1.85 -4.20
N GLN A 50 -11.71 0.73 -3.55
CA GLN A 50 -12.38 0.24 -2.34
C GLN A 50 -11.81 0.86 -1.05
N HIS A 51 -10.65 1.50 -1.15
CA HIS A 51 -9.89 2.08 -0.02
C HIS A 51 -9.40 3.49 -0.37
N ILE A 52 -10.29 4.35 -0.88
CA ILE A 52 -9.91 5.68 -1.37
C ILE A 52 -9.27 6.55 -0.26
N GLN A 53 -9.59 6.28 1.02
CA GLN A 53 -8.97 6.94 2.15
C GLN A 53 -7.44 6.77 2.22
N LEU A 54 -6.87 5.79 1.49
CA LEU A 54 -5.43 5.66 1.34
C LEU A 54 -4.79 6.93 0.77
N LEU A 55 -5.50 7.69 -0.08
CA LEU A 55 -4.98 8.94 -0.63
C LEU A 55 -4.68 10.00 0.45
N GLU A 56 -5.34 9.92 1.61
CA GLU A 56 -5.09 10.81 2.75
C GLU A 56 -3.78 10.49 3.48
N PHE A 57 -3.25 9.28 3.30
CA PHE A 57 -2.01 8.79 3.94
C PHE A 57 -0.79 8.84 3.01
N LEU A 58 -0.89 9.53 1.87
CA LEU A 58 0.26 9.68 0.98
C LEU A 58 1.43 10.32 1.72
N ARG A 59 2.61 9.73 1.54
CA ARG A 59 3.88 10.09 2.21
C ARG A 59 3.91 9.83 3.72
N GLU A 60 2.88 9.18 4.27
CA GLU A 60 2.87 8.73 5.66
C GLU A 60 3.19 7.23 5.77
N PRO A 61 3.81 6.80 6.88
CA PRO A 61 3.95 5.38 7.18
C PRO A 61 2.58 4.76 7.46
N ILE A 62 2.36 3.58 6.89
CA ILE A 62 1.10 2.85 7.04
C ILE A 62 1.32 1.36 7.02
N LEU A 63 0.49 0.62 7.77
CA LEU A 63 0.46 -0.83 7.78
C LEU A 63 -0.78 -1.31 7.04
N LEU A 64 -0.59 -2.04 5.95
CA LEU A 64 -1.68 -2.69 5.22
C LEU A 64 -1.70 -4.17 5.51
N GLU A 65 -2.88 -4.74 5.64
CA GLU A 65 -3.08 -6.19 5.71
C GLU A 65 -3.95 -6.62 4.54
N GLY A 66 -3.48 -7.61 3.78
CA GLY A 66 -4.12 -8.01 2.54
C GLY A 66 -3.49 -9.24 1.92
N LEU A 67 -4.05 -9.66 0.80
CA LEU A 67 -3.50 -10.76 0.00
C LEU A 67 -2.43 -10.21 -0.92
N VAL A 68 -1.18 -10.60 -0.70
CA VAL A 68 -0.05 -10.21 -1.54
C VAL A 68 0.18 -11.27 -2.60
N THR A 69 0.25 -10.86 -3.85
CA THR A 69 0.62 -11.71 -4.98
C THR A 69 1.89 -11.17 -5.63
N ARG A 70 2.66 -12.04 -6.27
CA ARG A 70 3.85 -11.67 -7.04
C ARG A 70 3.68 -12.18 -8.47
N ASN A 71 3.79 -11.27 -9.44
CA ASN A 71 3.80 -11.61 -10.85
C ASN A 71 5.09 -11.07 -11.49
N GLY A 72 6.06 -11.96 -11.73
CA GLY A 72 7.40 -11.57 -12.15
C GLY A 72 8.07 -10.67 -11.10
N ASN A 73 8.42 -9.44 -11.51
CA ASN A 73 9.09 -8.46 -10.67
C ASN A 73 8.14 -7.53 -9.90
N ILE A 74 6.82 -7.66 -10.12
CA ILE A 74 5.83 -6.79 -9.48
C ILE A 74 5.17 -7.54 -8.34
N GLU A 75 5.17 -6.95 -7.16
CA GLU A 75 4.31 -7.36 -6.07
C GLU A 75 3.08 -6.47 -5.98
N THR A 76 1.94 -7.08 -5.74
CA THR A 76 0.69 -6.36 -5.57
C THR A 76 -0.03 -6.84 -4.31
N ILE A 77 -0.91 -5.99 -3.77
CA ILE A 77 -1.72 -6.28 -2.60
C ILE A 77 -3.18 -5.96 -2.88
N ASN A 78 -4.05 -6.93 -2.59
CA ASN A 78 -5.48 -6.70 -2.42
C ASN A 78 -5.74 -6.43 -0.93
N VAL A 79 -5.97 -5.17 -0.60
CA VAL A 79 -6.07 -4.67 0.78
C VAL A 79 -7.38 -5.13 1.41
N LYS A 80 -7.27 -5.73 2.60
CA LYS A 80 -8.42 -6.08 3.45
C LYS A 80 -8.58 -5.12 4.62
N ARG A 81 -7.47 -4.59 5.14
CA ARG A 81 -7.48 -3.67 6.27
C ARG A 81 -6.37 -2.63 6.15
N VAL A 82 -6.72 -1.40 6.51
CA VAL A 82 -5.82 -0.25 6.61
C VAL A 82 -5.59 0.05 8.08
N ILE A 83 -4.32 0.14 8.50
CA ILE A 83 -3.93 0.45 9.88
C ILE A 83 -2.97 1.66 9.83
N PRO A 84 -3.50 2.89 10.06
CA PRO A 84 -2.68 4.09 10.11
C PRO A 84 -1.60 3.99 11.18
N PHE A 85 -0.39 4.40 10.86
CA PHE A 85 0.69 4.46 11.84
C PHE A 85 0.54 5.75 12.65
N VAL A 86 -0.06 5.66 13.84
CA VAL A 86 -0.16 6.81 14.74
C VAL A 86 1.24 7.08 15.29
N LYS A 87 1.89 8.16 14.85
CA LYS A 87 3.08 8.70 15.51
C LYS A 87 2.65 9.11 16.92
N SER A 88 2.97 8.31 17.93
CA SER A 88 2.71 8.71 19.31
C SER A 88 3.52 9.97 19.62
N GLU A 89 2.93 10.91 20.35
CA GLU A 89 3.55 12.19 20.73
C GLU A 89 4.87 12.01 21.52
N PHE A 90 5.18 10.80 21.98
CA PHE A 90 6.43 10.46 22.64
C PHE A 90 7.69 10.77 21.80
N PHE A 91 7.62 10.66 20.47
CA PHE A 91 8.78 10.92 19.61
C PHE A 91 9.12 12.41 19.46
N ASN A 92 8.20 13.34 19.79
CA ASN A 92 8.46 14.78 19.72
C ASN A 92 9.20 15.34 20.95
N SER A 93 9.37 14.55 22.02
CA SER A 93 10.03 14.99 23.26
C SER A 93 11.56 15.07 23.20
N ARG A 94 12.21 14.64 22.09
CA ARG A 94 13.68 14.68 21.96
C ARG A 94 14.24 15.95 21.29
N LYS A 95 13.42 16.96 21.01
CA LYS A 95 13.89 18.31 20.62
C LYS A 95 13.61 19.34 21.71
N MET A 96 14.02 19.05 22.94
CA MET A 96 14.32 20.09 23.93
C MET A 96 15.66 19.77 24.58
N LYS A 97 16.73 20.28 23.98
CA LYS A 97 17.96 20.70 24.64
C LYS A 97 18.69 21.69 23.75
#